data_AF-A0A1V5B276-F1
#
_entry.id   AF-A0A1V5B276-F1
#
_cell.length_a   1.000
_cell.length_b   1.000
_cell.length_c   1.000
_cell.angle_alpha   90.00
_cell.angle_beta   90.00
_cell.angle_gamma   90.00
#
_symmetry.space_group_name_H-M   'P 1'
#
loop_
_entity.id
_entity.type
_entity.pdbx_description
1 polymer ?
#
loop_
_entity_poly.entity_id
_entity_poly.type
_entity_poly.pdbx_seq_one_letter_code
_entity_poly.pdbx_strand_id
1 'polypeptide(L)'
;MTKFDRIISELERRGIVVLMHRPTRWGYVVDAVIPSANVILLKMPHLIKQAKVEMSMFRDMTDRLKSDGYRILIVPRASMNEMQVKAFCDRISVEPAFATA
;
A
#
# COMPACT_ATOMS: atom_id res chain seq x y z
N MET A 1 -2.46 -7.09 17.54
CA MET A 1 -2.06 -7.01 16.12
C MET A 1 -2.97 -6.03 15.40
N THR A 2 -2.39 -5.10 14.63
CA THR A 2 -3.17 -4.17 13.81
C THR A 2 -3.65 -4.85 12.53
N LYS A 3 -4.65 -4.28 11.85
CA LYS A 3 -5.09 -4.77 10.54
C LYS A 3 -3.96 -4.72 9.49
N PHE A 4 -3.06 -3.76 9.63
CA PHE A 4 -1.92 -3.62 8.72
C PHE A 4 -0.97 -4.80 8.93
N ASP A 5 -0.62 -5.10 10.19
CA ASP A 5 0.20 -6.27 10.52
C ASP A 5 -0.41 -7.57 9.98
N ARG A 6 -1.74 -7.73 10.07
CA ARG A 6 -2.43 -8.92 9.52
C ARG A 6 -2.31 -9.03 7.99
N ILE A 7 -2.33 -7.90 7.28
CA ILE A 7 -2.07 -7.87 5.83
C ILE A 7 -0.62 -8.26 5.55
N ILE A 8 0.34 -7.69 6.29
CA ILE A 8 1.77 -8.00 6.12
C ILE A 8 2.02 -9.48 6.39
N SER A 9 1.54 -10.02 7.50
CA SER A 9 1.68 -11.44 7.85
C SER A 9 1.05 -12.37 6.82
N GLU A 10 -0.10 -11.99 6.24
CA GLU A 10 -0.74 -12.79 5.18
C GLU A 10 0.08 -12.76 3.87
N LEU A 11 0.72 -11.63 3.54
CA LEU A 11 1.62 -11.52 2.39
C LEU A 11 2.91 -12.32 2.60
N GLU A 12 3.52 -12.23 3.77
CA GLU A 12 4.71 -13.01 4.15
C GLU A 12 4.41 -14.51 4.13
N ARG A 13 3.23 -14.92 4.63
CA ARG A 13 2.75 -16.32 4.56
C ARG A 13 2.63 -16.83 3.12
N ARG A 14 2.40 -15.93 2.16
CA ARG A 14 2.34 -16.24 0.72
C ARG A 14 3.72 -16.16 0.03
N GLY A 15 4.80 -15.94 0.79
CA GLY A 15 6.15 -15.79 0.27
C GLY A 15 6.40 -14.44 -0.41
N ILE A 16 5.52 -13.44 -0.21
CA ILE A 16 5.68 -12.11 -0.79
C ILE A 16 6.56 -11.28 0.14
N VAL A 17 7.66 -10.76 -0.39
CA VAL A 17 8.58 -9.88 0.35
C VAL A 17 7.94 -8.50 0.49
N VAL A 18 7.85 -8.03 1.73
CA VAL A 18 7.32 -6.71 2.06
C VAL A 18 8.38 -5.88 2.79
N LEU A 19 8.63 -4.67 2.30
CA LEU A 19 9.60 -3.74 2.85
C LEU A 19 8.88 -2.58 3.54
N MET A 20 8.99 -2.52 4.87
CA MET A 20 8.29 -1.54 5.69
C MET A 20 9.00 -0.18 5.71
N HIS A 21 8.23 0.89 5.88
CA HIS A 21 8.72 2.25 6.18
C HIS A 21 9.83 2.73 5.24
N ARG A 22 9.61 2.60 3.93
CA ARG A 22 10.62 2.97 2.94
C ARG A 22 10.58 4.47 2.63
N PRO A 23 11.71 5.18 2.72
CA PRO A 23 11.77 6.56 2.24
C PRO A 23 11.68 6.59 0.71
N THR A 24 11.05 7.62 0.19
CA THR A 24 10.92 7.90 -1.24
C THR A 24 11.86 9.04 -1.62
N ARG A 25 12.20 9.14 -2.91
CA ARG A 25 13.00 10.25 -3.46
C ARG A 25 12.36 11.63 -3.31
N TRP A 26 11.07 11.65 -2.98
CA TRP A 26 10.26 12.86 -2.80
C TRP A 26 10.14 13.30 -1.34
N GLY A 27 10.88 12.66 -0.42
CA GLY A 27 10.89 13.02 1.00
C GLY A 27 9.75 12.41 1.82
N TYR A 28 8.89 11.58 1.22
CA TYR A 28 7.85 10.84 1.95
C TYR A 28 8.35 9.48 2.43
N VAL A 29 7.78 8.96 3.51
CA VAL A 29 7.96 7.58 3.94
C VAL A 29 6.67 6.82 3.67
N VAL A 30 6.75 5.75 2.87
CA VAL A 30 5.59 4.88 2.59
C VAL A 30 5.48 3.78 3.62
N ASP A 31 4.26 3.35 3.93
CA ASP A 31 4.02 2.36 4.98
C ASP A 31 4.65 1.00 4.64
N ALA A 32 4.42 0.49 3.42
CA ALA A 32 5.07 -0.72 2.94
C ALA A 32 5.20 -0.77 1.42
N VAL A 33 6.22 -1.48 0.93
CA VAL A 33 6.51 -1.70 -0.49
C VAL A 33 6.60 -3.18 -0.76
N ILE A 34 6.04 -3.60 -1.89
CA ILE A 34 6.12 -4.96 -2.42
C ILE A 34 6.88 -4.88 -3.75
N PRO A 35 8.22 -5.05 -3.73
CA PRO A 35 9.05 -4.80 -4.91
C PRO A 35 8.71 -5.69 -6.08
N SER A 36 8.38 -6.96 -5.82
CA SER A 36 8.09 -7.96 -6.86
C SER A 36 6.86 -7.64 -7.71
N ALA A 37 5.92 -6.86 -7.17
CA ALA A 37 4.68 -6.48 -7.86
C ALA A 37 4.64 -4.97 -8.20
N ASN A 38 5.72 -4.23 -7.91
CA ASN A 38 5.75 -2.78 -7.96
C ASN A 38 4.57 -2.11 -7.21
N VAL A 39 4.15 -2.70 -6.08
CA VAL A 39 3.01 -2.24 -5.29
C VAL A 39 3.48 -1.47 -4.05
N ILE A 40 2.82 -0.36 -3.75
CA ILE A 40 2.97 0.37 -2.49
C ILE A 40 1.67 0.28 -1.69
N LEU A 41 1.79 -0.10 -0.43
CA LEU A 41 0.71 -0.10 0.54
C LEU A 41 0.78 1.18 1.37
N LEU A 42 -0.33 1.91 1.46
CA LEU A 42 -0.45 3.10 2.28
C LEU A 42 -1.63 2.99 3.24
N LYS A 43 -1.46 3.44 4.48
CA LYS A 43 -2.56 3.61 5.44
C LYS A 43 -3.34 4.88 5.10
N MET A 44 -4.66 4.80 5.17
CA MET A 44 -5.50 5.98 5.05
C MET A 44 -5.17 6.99 6.18
N PRO A 45 -4.86 8.26 5.87
CA PRO A 45 -4.55 9.27 6.89
C PRO A 45 -5.75 9.56 7.80
N HIS A 46 -5.47 10.00 9.03
CA HIS A 46 -6.49 10.35 10.00
C HIS A 46 -7.09 11.72 9.67
N LEU A 47 -8.33 11.74 9.18
CA LEU A 47 -9.07 12.97 8.90
C LEU A 47 -9.52 13.64 10.21
N ILE A 48 -8.61 14.29 10.93
CA ILE A 48 -8.90 15.24 12.02
C ILE A 48 -8.67 16.66 11.47
N LYS A 49 -9.05 17.71 12.20
CA LYS A 49 -9.19 19.14 11.79
C LYS A 49 -8.15 19.76 10.81
N GLN A 50 -7.00 19.14 10.55
CA GLN A 50 -6.02 19.51 9.50
C GLN A 50 -6.17 18.72 8.17
N ALA A 51 -7.28 18.00 7.98
CA ALA A 51 -7.53 17.06 6.89
C ALA A 51 -7.24 17.59 5.48
N LYS A 52 -7.38 18.90 5.22
CA LYS A 52 -7.18 19.45 3.87
C LYS A 52 -5.71 19.44 3.44
N VAL A 53 -4.78 19.78 4.34
CA VAL A 53 -3.34 19.79 4.03
C VAL A 53 -2.80 18.37 3.96
N GLU A 54 -3.15 17.52 4.93
CA GLU A 54 -2.74 16.12 4.94
C GLU A 54 -3.29 15.34 3.74
N MET A 55 -4.56 15.55 3.35
CA MET A 55 -5.09 14.93 2.14
C MET A 55 -4.45 15.48 0.87
N SER A 56 -4.07 16.77 0.83
CA SER A 56 -3.35 17.33 -0.32
C SER A 56 -1.96 16.72 -0.45
N MET A 57 -1.22 16.58 0.65
CA MET A 57 0.09 15.93 0.67
C MET A 57 -0.01 14.44 0.33
N PHE A 58 -1.02 13.76 0.88
CA PHE A 58 -1.29 12.36 0.57
C PHE A 58 -1.60 12.18 -0.91
N ARG A 59 -2.43 13.05 -1.49
CA ARG A 59 -2.74 13.03 -2.92
C ARG A 59 -1.50 13.28 -3.76
N ASP A 60 -0.74 14.33 -3.47
CA ASP A 60 0.51 14.65 -4.19
C ASP A 60 1.49 13.48 -4.15
N MET A 61 1.71 12.88 -2.97
CA MET A 61 2.52 11.69 -2.82
C MET A 61 2.00 10.53 -3.69
N THR A 62 0.69 10.26 -3.66
CA THR A 62 0.12 9.17 -4.47
C THR A 62 0.25 9.42 -5.97
N ASP A 63 0.11 10.66 -6.42
CA ASP A 63 0.21 11.00 -7.84
C ASP A 63 1.67 10.88 -8.33
N ARG A 64 2.65 11.29 -7.51
CA ARG A 64 4.08 11.09 -7.80
C ARG A 64 4.46 9.61 -7.84
N LEU A 65 4.03 8.83 -6.86
CA LEU A 65 4.34 7.39 -6.81
C LEU A 65 3.72 6.64 -7.99
N LYS A 66 2.50 7.01 -8.42
CA LYS A 66 1.91 6.46 -9.66
C LYS A 66 2.69 6.87 -10.90
N SER A 67 3.14 8.13 -10.97
CA SER A 67 4.00 8.61 -12.06
C SER A 67 5.33 7.85 -12.12
N ASP A 68 5.82 7.35 -10.98
CA ASP A 68 7.02 6.51 -10.87
C ASP A 68 6.75 5.03 -11.26
N GLY A 69 5.52 4.71 -11.66
CA GLY A 69 5.10 3.38 -12.12
C GLY A 69 4.59 2.45 -11.02
N TYR A 70 4.48 2.92 -9.78
CA TYR A 70 3.98 2.09 -8.67
C TYR A 70 2.46 1.97 -8.70
N ARG A 71 1.96 0.76 -8.45
CA ARG A 71 0.55 0.52 -8.15
C ARG A 71 0.30 0.79 -6.67
N ILE A 72 -0.57 1.74 -6.35
CA ILE A 72 -0.85 2.14 -4.97
C ILE A 72 -2.13 1.46 -4.48
N LEU A 73 -2.04 0.76 -3.34
CA LEU A 73 -3.18 0.19 -2.64
C LEU A 73 -3.31 0.85 -1.27
N ILE A 74 -4.48 1.44 -1.04
CA ILE A 74 -4.80 2.12 0.22
C ILE A 74 -5.51 1.13 1.14
N VAL A 75 -4.97 0.93 2.33
CA VAL A 75 -5.59 0.09 3.36
C VAL A 75 -6.78 0.87 3.94
N PRO A 76 -8.02 0.36 3.78
CA PRO A 76 -9.22 1.08 4.17
C PRO A 76 -9.24 1.32 5.67
N ARG A 77 -9.86 2.42 6.10
CA ARG A 77 -9.94 2.78 7.53
C ARG A 77 -10.79 1.79 8.34
N ALA A 78 -11.81 1.20 7.73
CA ALA A 78 -12.67 0.21 8.35
C ALA A 78 -11.87 -0.98 8.91
N SER A 79 -12.43 -1.67 9.89
CA SER A 79 -11.93 -2.96 10.32
C SER A 79 -12.06 -3.97 9.17
N MET A 80 -11.12 -4.92 9.12
CA MET A 80 -11.15 -6.01 8.16
C MET A 80 -11.17 -7.35 8.91
N ASN A 81 -12.13 -8.20 8.56
CA ASN A 81 -12.10 -9.60 8.98
C ASN A 81 -11.08 -10.39 8.14
N GLU A 82 -10.87 -11.67 8.47
CA GLU A 82 -9.86 -12.49 7.77
C GLU A 82 -10.15 -12.66 6.28
N MET A 83 -11.42 -12.83 5.91
CA MET A 83 -11.81 -12.95 4.50
C MET A 83 -11.48 -11.67 3.72
N GLN A 84 -11.74 -10.51 4.32
CA GLN A 84 -11.41 -9.21 3.72
C GLN A 84 -9.90 -9.01 3.61
N VAL A 85 -9.11 -9.45 4.60
CA VAL A 85 -7.64 -9.41 4.53
C VAL A 85 -7.13 -10.29 3.39
N LYS A 86 -7.64 -11.52 3.27
CA LYS A 86 -7.28 -12.43 2.18
C LYS A 86 -7.64 -11.85 0.81
N ALA A 87 -8.88 -11.38 0.65
CA ALA A 87 -9.34 -10.76 -0.59
C ALA A 87 -8.52 -9.51 -0.98
N PHE A 88 -8.09 -8.73 0.02
CA PHE A 88 -7.18 -7.60 -0.22
C PHE A 88 -5.81 -8.07 -0.72
N CYS A 89 -5.25 -9.11 -0.11
CA CYS A 89 -3.98 -9.70 -0.53
C CYS A 89 -4.08 -10.35 -1.91
N ASP A 90 -5.23 -10.93 -2.27
CA ASP A 90 -5.46 -11.51 -3.59
C ASP A 90 -5.32 -10.45 -4.69
N ARG A 91 -5.78 -9.21 -4.45
CA ARG A 91 -5.60 -8.09 -5.40
C ARG A 91 -4.13 -7.71 -5.64
N ILE A 92 -3.21 -8.12 -4.77
CA ILE A 92 -1.77 -7.89 -4.95
C ILE A 92 -1.21 -8.94 -5.91
N SER A 93 -1.63 -10.20 -5.75
CA SER A 93 -1.20 -11.34 -6.57
C SER A 93 -1.82 -11.41 -7.97
N VAL A 94 -2.95 -10.72 -8.23
CA VAL A 94 -3.78 -10.93 -9.44
C VAL A 94 -3.39 -10.06 -10.65
N GLU A 95 -2.24 -9.37 -10.65
CA GLU A 95 -1.67 -8.86 -11.92
C GLU A 95 -0.40 -9.61 -12.30
N PRO A 96 -0.50 -10.59 -13.20
CA PRO A 96 0.51 -10.78 -14.24
C PRO A 96 0.24 -9.72 -15.32
N ALA A 97 0.77 -8.51 -15.15
CA ALA A 97 0.81 -7.54 -16.25
C ALA A 97 2.14 -7.66 -17.00
N PHE A 98 2.18 -8.71 -17.84
CA PHE A 98 2.87 -8.81 -19.12
C PHE A 98 4.24 -8.14 -19.26
N ALA A 99 5.29 -8.95 -19.11
CA ALA A 99 6.41 -8.89 -20.04
C ALA A 99 5.88 -9.29 -21.43
N THR A 100 5.39 -8.34 -22.21
CA THR A 100 5.27 -8.50 -23.67
C THR A 100 6.44 -7.78 -24.31
N ALA A 101 7.37 -8.63 -24.78
CA ALA A 101 8.32 -8.48 -25.89
C ALA A 101 9.19 -7.21 -25.95
#